data_AF-A0A2S2R5K3-F1
#
_entry.id   AF-A0A2S2R5K3-F1
#
_cell.length_a   1.000
_cell.length_b   1.000
_cell.length_c   1.000
_cell.angle_alpha   90.00
_cell.angle_beta   90.00
_cell.angle_gamma   90.00
#
_symmetry.space_group_name_H-M   'P 1'
#
loop_
_entity.id
_entity.type
_entity.pdbx_description
1 polymer ?
#
loop_
_entity_poly.entity_id
_entity_poly.type
_entity_poly.pdbx_seq_one_letter_code
_entity_poly.pdbx_strand_id
1 'polypeptide(L)'
;MLPEQETSGGGASEFRVRARFYAIRQVDGERAYDWYRRARTAAVPCGFPDDRPVADKFVTGLRPGPVADRLLGERADGRLVDLVAAAVRAEGTAAVWQSTATTAPPLFPTDQPAPSLKTDHVLDEIREVLKFYRYGDEAVGRATPTGSGDHHPVIFA
;
A
#
# COMPACT_ATOMS: atom_id res chain seq x y z
N MET A 1 -42.75 8.71 -23.60
CA MET A 1 -41.42 8.50 -24.20
C MET A 1 -40.41 8.96 -23.15
N LEU A 2 -39.85 8.02 -22.39
CA LEU A 2 -38.85 8.33 -21.35
C LEU A 2 -37.48 8.28 -22.02
N PRO A 3 -36.59 9.27 -21.81
CA PRO A 3 -35.25 9.19 -22.35
C PRO A 3 -34.49 8.09 -21.60
N GLU A 4 -34.08 7.08 -22.35
CA GLU A 4 -33.14 6.07 -21.90
C GLU A 4 -31.86 6.77 -21.46
N GLN A 5 -31.51 6.62 -20.18
CA GLN A 5 -30.24 7.08 -19.67
C GLN A 5 -29.16 6.26 -20.36
N GLU A 6 -28.47 6.89 -21.32
CA GLU A 6 -27.28 6.34 -21.97
C GLU A 6 -26.21 6.11 -20.89
N THR A 7 -26.09 4.87 -20.42
CA THR A 7 -24.94 4.43 -19.62
C THR A 7 -23.71 4.41 -20.53
N SER A 8 -23.07 5.57 -20.64
CA SER A 8 -21.84 5.78 -21.37
C SER A 8 -20.73 4.87 -20.84
N GLY A 9 -20.29 3.91 -21.67
CA GLY A 9 -18.89 3.51 -21.80
C GLY A 9 -18.25 2.71 -20.66
N GLY A 10 -18.54 1.40 -20.58
CA GLY A 10 -17.51 0.37 -20.42
C GLY A 10 -16.64 0.33 -19.15
N GLY A 11 -17.06 0.96 -18.04
CA GLY A 11 -16.38 0.81 -16.76
C GLY A 11 -16.51 -0.62 -16.24
N ALA A 12 -15.40 -1.31 -15.96
CA ALA A 12 -15.44 -2.55 -15.21
C ALA A 12 -16.18 -2.29 -13.88
N SER A 13 -17.19 -3.11 -13.56
CA SER A 13 -17.90 -3.02 -12.27
C SER A 13 -16.88 -2.90 -11.13
N GLU A 14 -17.14 -2.06 -10.13
CA GLU A 14 -16.26 -1.84 -8.97
C GLU A 14 -15.80 -3.17 -8.34
N PHE A 15 -16.70 -4.15 -8.23
CA PHE A 15 -16.39 -5.50 -7.74
C PHE A 15 -15.39 -6.26 -8.62
N ARG A 16 -15.39 -6.07 -9.94
CA ARG A 16 -14.41 -6.67 -10.87
C ARG A 16 -13.02 -6.08 -10.64
N VAL A 17 -12.93 -4.78 -10.41
CA VAL A 17 -11.65 -4.11 -10.10
C VAL A 17 -11.13 -4.58 -8.74
N ARG A 18 -11.99 -4.59 -7.72
CA ARG A 18 -11.67 -5.09 -6.37
C ARG A 18 -11.27 -6.56 -6.37
N ALA A 19 -11.93 -7.41 -7.17
CA ALA A 19 -11.55 -8.83 -7.29
C ALA A 19 -10.11 -9.00 -7.79
N ARG A 20 -9.67 -8.17 -8.74
CA ARG A 20 -8.27 -8.19 -9.22
C ARG A 20 -7.30 -7.76 -8.12
N PHE A 21 -7.64 -6.74 -7.35
CA PHE A 21 -6.86 -6.31 -6.18
C PHE A 21 -6.75 -7.41 -5.11
N TYR A 22 -7.85 -8.11 -4.80
CA TYR A 22 -7.78 -9.19 -3.81
C TYR A 22 -7.07 -10.45 -4.32
N ALA A 23 -6.92 -10.61 -5.64
CA ALA A 23 -6.22 -11.75 -6.25
C ALA A 23 -4.68 -11.62 -6.25
N ILE A 24 -4.12 -10.40 -6.23
CA ILE A 24 -2.66 -10.23 -6.27
C ILE A 24 -2.00 -10.80 -5.01
N ARG A 25 -0.78 -11.34 -5.15
CA ARG A 25 0.06 -11.85 -4.07
C ARG A 25 1.50 -11.43 -4.33
N GLN A 26 2.32 -11.34 -3.29
CA GLN A 26 3.76 -11.14 -3.44
C GLN A 26 4.36 -12.29 -4.28
N VAL A 27 5.20 -11.94 -5.27
CA VAL A 27 5.83 -12.93 -6.16
C VAL A 27 7.22 -13.35 -5.67
N ASP A 28 7.75 -14.45 -6.21
CA ASP A 28 9.07 -14.96 -5.82
C ASP A 28 10.16 -13.90 -6.06
N GLY A 29 11.00 -13.67 -5.05
CA GLY A 29 12.08 -12.68 -5.10
C GLY A 29 11.65 -11.21 -5.00
N GLU A 30 10.36 -10.91 -4.95
CA GLU A 30 9.86 -9.54 -4.74
C GLU A 30 10.07 -9.12 -3.28
N ARG A 31 10.67 -7.95 -3.08
CA ARG A 31 10.86 -7.38 -1.73
C ARG A 31 9.54 -6.85 -1.18
N ALA A 32 9.42 -6.77 0.14
CA ALA A 32 8.24 -6.32 0.85
C ALA A 32 7.86 -4.88 0.46
N TYR A 33 8.85 -4.00 0.26
CA TYR A 33 8.59 -2.64 -0.21
C TYR A 33 8.03 -2.61 -1.64
N ASP A 34 8.56 -3.43 -2.54
CA ASP A 34 8.08 -3.51 -3.93
C ASP A 34 6.66 -4.11 -4.00
N TRP A 35 6.40 -5.14 -3.18
CA TRP A 35 5.07 -5.70 -2.98
C TRP A 35 4.07 -4.63 -2.50
N TYR A 36 4.44 -3.84 -1.49
CA TYR A 36 3.62 -2.75 -0.99
C TYR A 36 3.29 -1.72 -2.10
N ARG A 37 4.29 -1.29 -2.88
CA ARG A 37 4.08 -0.35 -4.00
C ARG A 37 3.09 -0.90 -5.02
N ARG A 38 3.20 -2.18 -5.36
CA ARG A 38 2.29 -2.85 -6.29
C ARG A 38 0.88 -2.99 -5.73
N ALA A 39 0.74 -3.40 -4.47
CA ALA A 39 -0.56 -3.47 -3.79
C ALA A 39 -1.25 -2.10 -3.75
N ARG A 40 -0.52 -1.05 -3.41
CA ARG A 40 -1.05 0.32 -3.37
C ARG A 40 -1.47 0.82 -4.75
N THR A 41 -0.66 0.53 -5.78
CA THR A 41 -0.99 0.89 -7.17
C THR A 41 -2.27 0.18 -7.65
N ALA A 42 -2.44 -1.10 -7.30
CA ALA A 42 -3.65 -1.87 -7.62
C ALA A 42 -4.89 -1.39 -6.86
N ALA A 43 -4.72 -0.71 -5.73
CA ALA A 43 -5.82 -0.17 -4.92
C ALA A 43 -6.41 1.13 -5.47
N VAL A 44 -5.64 1.93 -6.22
CA VAL A 44 -6.08 3.23 -6.78
C VAL A 44 -7.44 3.15 -7.50
N PRO A 45 -7.68 2.22 -8.45
CA PRO A 45 -8.96 2.14 -9.13
C PRO A 45 -10.09 1.48 -8.30
N CYS A 46 -9.82 1.01 -7.08
CA CYS A 46 -10.80 0.30 -6.26
C CYS A 46 -11.71 1.22 -5.43
N GLY A 47 -11.41 2.52 -5.36
CA GLY A 47 -12.20 3.51 -4.62
C GLY A 47 -12.31 3.20 -3.13
N PHE A 48 -11.25 2.69 -2.51
CA PHE A 48 -11.27 2.41 -1.08
C PHE A 48 -11.28 3.72 -0.28
N PRO A 49 -12.06 3.80 0.82
CA PRO A 49 -12.18 5.02 1.62
C PRO A 49 -10.97 5.30 2.52
N ASP A 50 -10.12 4.28 2.76
CA ASP A 50 -8.92 4.39 3.57
C ASP A 50 -7.90 3.30 3.20
N ASP A 51 -6.76 3.30 3.90
CA ASP A 51 -5.66 2.36 3.68
C ASP A 51 -5.90 0.96 4.28
N ARG A 52 -7.00 0.70 5.00
CA ARG A 52 -7.21 -0.59 5.68
C ARG A 52 -7.29 -1.77 4.71
N PRO A 53 -7.98 -1.70 3.57
CA PRO A 53 -7.95 -2.78 2.58
C PRO A 53 -6.53 -3.03 2.02
N VAL A 54 -5.71 -1.99 1.92
CA VAL A 54 -4.31 -2.11 1.47
C VAL A 54 -3.44 -2.73 2.56
N ALA A 55 -3.65 -2.39 3.83
CA ALA A 55 -2.98 -3.00 4.98
C ALA A 55 -3.29 -4.49 5.10
N ASP A 56 -4.58 -4.84 5.09
CA ASP A 56 -5.03 -6.23 5.12
C ASP A 56 -4.45 -7.01 3.92
N LYS A 57 -4.52 -6.42 2.73
CA LYS A 57 -3.98 -7.06 1.54
C LYS A 57 -2.47 -7.20 1.57
N PHE A 58 -1.76 -6.21 2.08
CA PHE A 58 -0.31 -6.24 2.23
C PHE A 58 0.08 -7.43 3.10
N VAL A 59 -0.48 -7.56 4.30
CA VAL A 59 -0.16 -8.63 5.26
C VAL A 59 -0.60 -9.99 4.73
N THR A 60 -1.87 -10.14 4.34
CA THR A 60 -2.40 -11.43 3.88
C THR A 60 -1.78 -11.86 2.57
N GLY A 61 -1.30 -10.93 1.73
CA GLY A 61 -0.74 -11.19 0.42
C GLY A 61 0.76 -11.47 0.39
N LEU A 62 1.46 -11.37 1.52
CA LEU A 62 2.86 -11.77 1.63
C LEU A 62 3.04 -13.26 1.32
N ARG A 63 4.22 -13.61 0.82
CA ARG A 63 4.59 -15.02 0.69
C ARG A 63 4.83 -15.63 2.07
N PRO A 64 4.50 -16.92 2.26
CA PRO A 64 4.92 -17.65 3.45
C PRO A 64 6.44 -17.55 3.66
N GLY A 65 6.84 -17.31 4.90
CA GLY A 65 8.24 -17.16 5.28
C GLY A 65 8.45 -16.15 6.41
N PRO A 66 9.73 -15.89 6.78
CA PRO A 66 10.07 -15.18 8.02
C PRO A 66 9.44 -13.79 8.17
N VAL A 67 9.24 -13.09 7.05
CA VAL A 67 8.60 -11.76 7.03
C VAL A 67 7.11 -11.86 7.37
N ALA A 68 6.39 -12.79 6.73
CA ALA A 68 4.98 -13.03 6.99
C ALA A 68 4.76 -13.56 8.41
N ASP A 69 5.58 -14.52 8.84
CA ASP A 69 5.49 -15.13 10.18
C ASP A 69 5.68 -14.06 11.27
N ARG A 70 6.65 -13.15 11.09
CA ARG A 70 6.86 -12.04 12.01
C ARG A 70 5.66 -11.08 12.05
N LEU A 71 5.13 -10.69 10.90
CA LEU A 71 4.01 -9.73 10.85
C LEU A 71 2.73 -10.31 11.47
N LEU A 72 2.45 -11.58 11.19
CA LEU A 72 1.30 -12.29 11.76
C LEU A 72 1.46 -12.54 13.27
N GLY A 73 2.69 -12.69 13.77
CA GLY A 73 2.98 -12.93 15.19
C GLY A 73 3.13 -11.67 16.06
N GLU A 74 3.72 -10.59 15.53
CA GLU A 74 4.09 -9.42 16.34
C GLU A 74 3.01 -8.32 16.33
N ARG A 75 2.33 -8.05 15.21
CA ARG A 75 1.28 -7.02 15.08
C ARG A 75 0.42 -7.22 13.83
N ALA A 76 -0.73 -7.88 13.95
CA ALA A 76 -1.68 -7.99 12.83
C ALA A 76 -2.50 -6.69 12.59
N ASP A 77 -2.49 -5.74 13.54
CA ASP A 77 -3.49 -4.66 13.59
C ASP A 77 -2.87 -3.25 13.44
N GLY A 78 -1.73 -3.13 12.76
CA GLY A 78 -0.98 -1.87 12.61
C GLY A 78 -1.48 -0.95 11.49
N ARG A 79 -1.05 0.32 11.51
CA ARG A 79 -1.18 1.20 10.34
C ARG A 79 -0.33 0.63 9.20
N LEU A 80 -0.76 0.82 7.95
CA LEU A 80 -0.03 0.35 6.77
C LEU A 80 1.47 0.72 6.79
N VAL A 81 1.80 1.96 7.19
CA VAL A 81 3.19 2.41 7.34
C VAL A 81 4.02 1.57 8.33
N ASP A 82 3.42 1.23 9.47
CA ASP A 82 4.11 0.49 10.53
C ASP A 82 4.32 -0.97 10.11
N LEU A 83 3.34 -1.54 9.39
CA LEU A 83 3.40 -2.88 8.81
C LEU A 83 4.50 -2.97 7.75
N VAL A 84 4.58 -2.01 6.82
CA VAL A 84 5.63 -1.97 5.79
C VAL A 84 7.01 -1.81 6.44
N ALA A 85 7.13 -0.92 7.43
CA ALA A 85 8.39 -0.71 8.14
C ALA A 85 8.84 -1.98 8.89
N ALA A 86 7.91 -2.70 9.52
CA ALA A 86 8.18 -3.98 10.17
C ALA A 86 8.60 -5.05 9.17
N ALA A 87 7.96 -5.11 8.00
CA ALA A 87 8.31 -6.04 6.93
C ALA A 87 9.75 -5.82 6.44
N VAL A 88 10.13 -4.56 6.16
CA VAL A 88 11.47 -4.20 5.68
C VAL A 88 12.55 -4.52 6.72
N ARG A 89 12.29 -4.26 8.01
CA ARG A 89 13.19 -4.69 9.09
C ARG A 89 13.33 -6.21 9.13
N ALA A 90 12.22 -6.93 8.95
CA ALA A 90 12.22 -8.39 8.97
C ALA A 90 13.04 -8.98 7.83
N GLU A 91 12.96 -8.42 6.63
CA GLU A 91 13.80 -8.80 5.49
C GLU A 91 15.29 -8.66 5.79
N GLY A 92 15.69 -7.54 6.39
CA GLY A 92 17.08 -7.30 6.79
C GLY A 92 17.59 -8.35 7.78
N THR A 93 16.75 -8.78 8.73
CA THR A 93 17.12 -9.86 9.67
C THR A 93 17.09 -11.25 9.04
N ALA A 94 16.16 -11.53 8.13
CA ALA A 94 16.04 -12.84 7.49
C ALA A 94 17.23 -13.14 6.56
N ALA A 95 17.79 -12.11 5.93
CA ALA A 95 19.02 -12.22 5.15
C ALA A 95 20.22 -12.69 5.99
N VAL A 96 20.27 -12.33 7.28
CA VAL A 96 21.36 -12.71 8.20
C VAL A 96 21.35 -14.22 8.52
N TRP A 97 20.17 -14.86 8.52
CA TRP A 97 20.07 -16.30 8.81
C TRP A 97 20.44 -17.19 7.61
N GLN A 98 20.36 -16.69 6.37
CA GLN A 98 20.80 -17.47 5.20
C GLN A 98 22.33 -17.49 5.03
N SER A 99 23.05 -16.57 5.69
CA SER A 99 24.52 -16.48 5.56
C SER A 99 25.32 -17.33 6.57
N THR A 100 24.68 -18.05 7.50
CA THR A 100 25.39 -18.81 8.55
C THR A 100 25.40 -20.33 8.36
N ALA A 101 25.00 -20.84 7.19
CA ALA A 101 24.99 -22.28 6.93
C ALA A 101 26.37 -22.91 6.62
N THR A 102 27.47 -22.14 6.57
CA THR A 102 28.81 -22.70 6.41
C THR A 102 29.84 -21.96 7.26
N THR A 103 30.43 -22.71 8.20
CA THR A 103 31.59 -22.41 9.05
C THR A 103 31.25 -22.10 10.51
N ALA A 104 31.84 -22.92 11.38
CA ALA A 104 31.75 -22.95 12.82
C ALA A 104 31.75 -21.55 13.51
N PRO A 105 31.09 -21.40 14.68
CA PRO A 105 31.02 -20.14 15.38
C PRO A 105 32.43 -19.65 15.80
N PRO A 106 32.80 -18.39 15.57
CA PRO A 106 34.00 -17.82 16.18
C PRO A 106 33.75 -17.62 17.69
N LEU A 107 34.70 -18.07 18.50
CA LEU A 107 34.73 -18.06 19.97
C LEU A 107 34.96 -16.67 20.60
N PHE A 108 34.62 -15.58 19.91
CA PHE A 108 34.87 -14.22 20.41
C PHE A 108 33.60 -13.37 20.37
N PRO A 109 33.29 -12.63 21.45
CA PRO A 109 32.27 -11.59 21.41
C PRO A 109 32.83 -10.42 20.60
N THR A 110 32.55 -10.39 19.29
CA THR A 110 32.72 -9.16 18.52
C THR A 110 31.54 -8.24 18.83
N ASP A 111 31.87 -7.13 19.49
CA ASP A 111 31.07 -5.92 19.68
C ASP A 111 30.81 -5.24 18.32
N GLN A 112 30.14 -5.96 17.41
CA GLN A 112 29.90 -5.53 16.05
C GLN A 112 28.58 -4.74 16.05
N PRO A 113 28.60 -3.41 15.88
CA PRO A 113 27.37 -2.64 15.82
C PRO A 113 26.52 -3.17 14.65
N ALA A 114 25.24 -3.42 14.95
CA ALA A 114 24.26 -3.92 13.99
C ALA A 114 24.34 -3.14 12.67
N PRO A 115 24.19 -3.79 11.49
CA PRO A 115 24.19 -3.11 10.21
C PRO A 115 22.92 -2.27 10.04
N SER A 116 22.87 -1.08 10.65
CA SER A 116 21.68 -0.22 10.70
C SER A 116 21.61 0.86 9.61
N LEU A 117 22.70 1.17 8.89
CA LEU A 117 22.70 2.38 8.05
C LEU A 117 21.82 2.32 6.78
N LYS A 118 21.57 1.14 6.19
CA LYS A 118 20.80 1.04 4.93
C LYS A 118 19.28 0.98 5.15
N THR A 119 18.85 0.43 6.28
CA THR A 119 17.43 0.25 6.61
C THR A 119 16.79 1.58 6.96
N ASP A 120 17.51 2.45 7.67
CA ASP A 120 16.99 3.75 8.12
C ASP A 120 16.68 4.69 6.93
N HIS A 121 17.52 4.70 5.89
CA HIS A 121 17.27 5.50 4.68
C HIS A 121 16.01 5.07 3.93
N VAL A 122 15.75 3.76 3.85
CA VAL A 122 14.55 3.21 3.21
C VAL A 122 13.30 3.56 4.02
N LEU A 123 13.37 3.56 5.34
CA LEU A 123 12.26 3.94 6.21
C LEU A 123 11.91 5.43 6.09
N ASP A 124 12.92 6.29 5.96
CA ASP A 124 12.71 7.73 5.70
C ASP A 124 12.10 7.95 4.32
N GLU A 125 12.56 7.24 3.29
CA GLU A 125 11.95 7.29 1.95
C GLU A 125 10.50 6.82 1.97
N ILE A 126 10.20 5.70 2.65
CA ILE A 126 8.83 5.18 2.85
C ILE A 126 7.96 6.26 3.52
N ARG A 127 8.47 6.89 4.58
CA ARG A 127 7.76 7.93 5.33
C ARG A 127 7.50 9.16 4.47
N GLU A 128 8.49 9.62 3.70
CA GLU A 128 8.33 10.76 2.79
C GLU A 128 7.34 10.46 1.66
N VAL A 129 7.48 9.31 0.98
CA VAL A 129 6.52 8.87 -0.03
C VAL A 129 5.11 8.80 0.56
N LEU A 130 4.93 8.29 1.77
CA LEU A 130 3.60 8.26 2.40
C LEU A 130 3.05 9.66 2.73
N LYS A 131 3.90 10.64 3.08
CA LYS A 131 3.47 12.02 3.32
C LYS A 131 2.91 12.68 2.07
N PHE A 132 3.56 12.52 0.91
CA PHE A 132 3.09 13.11 -0.35
C PHE A 132 1.73 12.57 -0.81
N TYR A 133 1.46 11.29 -0.54
CA TYR A 133 0.20 10.68 -0.97
C TYR A 133 -0.97 10.97 -0.01
N ARG A 134 -0.72 11.39 1.23
CA ARG A 134 -1.77 11.96 2.10
C ARG A 134 -2.19 13.36 1.63
N TYR A 135 -1.32 14.07 0.90
CA TYR A 135 -1.60 15.41 0.36
C TYR A 135 -2.29 15.37 -1.02
N GLY A 136 -2.23 14.25 -1.73
CA GLY A 136 -2.89 14.07 -3.03
C GLY A 136 -4.40 13.86 -2.97
N ASP A 137 -4.95 13.52 -1.80
CA ASP A 137 -6.37 13.20 -1.62
C ASP A 137 -7.26 14.46 -1.50
N GLU A 138 -6.70 15.59 -1.04
CA GLU A 138 -7.43 16.86 -0.98
C GLU A 138 -7.49 17.61 -2.33
N ALA A 139 -6.68 17.20 -3.31
CA ALA A 139 -6.63 17.87 -4.62
C ALA A 139 -7.64 17.33 -5.65
N VAL A 140 -8.25 16.16 -5.40
CA VAL A 140 -9.25 15.53 -6.30
C VAL A 140 -10.65 15.63 -5.71
N GLY A 141 -10.96 16.78 -5.11
CA GLY A 141 -12.19 16.98 -4.34
C GLY A 141 -12.80 18.38 -4.43
N ARG A 142 -12.60 19.14 -5.51
CA ARG A 142 -13.41 20.34 -5.76
C ARG A 142 -13.46 20.75 -7.24
N ALA A 143 -14.08 19.94 -8.08
CA ALA A 143 -14.73 20.47 -9.28
C ALA A 143 -16.11 20.99 -8.85
N THR A 144 -16.17 22.23 -8.37
CA THR A 144 -17.44 22.97 -8.33
C THR A 144 -17.87 23.24 -9.78
N PRO A 145 -19.04 22.80 -10.24
CA PRO A 145 -19.59 23.37 -11.46
C PRO A 145 -19.94 24.82 -11.15
N THR A 146 -19.16 25.75 -11.70
CA THR A 146 -19.58 27.14 -11.86
C THR A 146 -20.86 27.14 -12.70
N GLY A 147 -22.00 27.27 -12.02
CA GLY A 147 -23.28 27.54 -12.66
C GLY A 147 -23.15 28.83 -13.45
N SER A 148 -23.20 28.71 -14.77
CA SER A 148 -23.38 29.80 -15.71
C SER A 148 -24.73 30.43 -15.42
N GLY A 149 -24.73 31.72 -15.07
CA GLY A 149 -25.94 32.47 -14.83
C GLY A 149 -26.68 32.74 -16.12
N ASP A 150 -27.81 32.07 -16.31
CA ASP A 150 -28.83 32.49 -17.27
C ASP A 150 -29.92 33.26 -16.52
N HIS A 151 -29.85 34.58 -16.65
CA HIS A 151 -30.94 35.49 -16.29
C HIS A 151 -32.14 35.24 -17.21
N HIS A 152 -33.24 34.74 -16.66
CA HIS A 152 -34.57 34.90 -17.25
C HIS A 152 -35.49 35.67 -16.27
N PRO A 153 -36.24 36.67 -16.75
CA PRO A 153 -37.01 37.57 -15.90
C PRO A 153 -38.26 36.89 -15.33
N VAL A 154 -38.57 37.28 -14.10
CA VAL A 154 -39.78 36.92 -13.35
C VAL A 154 -40.99 37.58 -14.03
N ILE A 155 -41.99 36.77 -14.43
CA ILE A 155 -43.34 37.23 -14.73
C ILE A 155 -44.26 36.61 -13.67
N PHE A 156 -44.76 37.44 -12.74
CA PHE A 156 -45.89 37.10 -11.90
C PHE A 156 -47.19 37.39 -12.67
N ALA A 157 -48.13 36.45 -12.57
CA ALA A 157 -49.51 36.56 -13.04
C ALA A 157 -50.33 37.50 -12.16
#